data_AF-A3JDG6-F1
#
_entry.id   AF-A3JDG6-F1
#
_cell.length_a   1.000
_cell.length_b   1.000
_cell.length_c   1.000
_cell.angle_alpha   90.00
_cell.angle_beta   90.00
_cell.angle_gamma   90.00
#
_symmetry.space_group_name_H-M   'P 1'
#
loop_
_entity.id
_entity.type
_entity.pdbx_description
1 polymer ?
#
loop_
_entity_poly.entity_id
_entity_poly.type
_entity_poly.pdbx_seq_one_letter_code
_entity_poly.pdbx_strand_id
1 'polypeptide(L)'
;MTPASISKPNWEVLMELGFIDHPDGAHHAEMLLGANYPEFQHSNLFEKKGFSNQIGLTLEPVSLGLGFTVLPAHAVEAFQERQLVRTHQLPNPVSETLYLAVRREIPMHNRMNTVITEARKWL
;
A
#
# COMPACT_ATOMS: atom_id res chain seq x y z
N MET A 1 -0.37 2.97 -6.91
CA MET A 1 -1.56 2.56 -7.69
C MET A 1 -2.31 3.79 -8.15
N THR A 2 -2.70 3.84 -9.41
CA THR A 2 -3.47 4.96 -9.99
C THR A 2 -4.71 4.42 -10.72
N PRO A 3 -5.63 5.27 -11.17
CA PRO A 3 -6.67 4.85 -12.11
C PRO A 3 -6.05 4.29 -13.40
N ALA A 4 -6.76 3.39 -14.10
CA ALA A 4 -6.24 2.71 -15.30
C ALA A 4 -5.89 3.66 -16.46
N SER A 5 -6.52 4.83 -16.52
CA SER A 5 -6.29 5.89 -17.50
C SER A 5 -4.88 6.50 -17.41
N ILE A 6 -4.24 6.42 -16.24
CA ILE A 6 -2.91 6.97 -16.02
C ILE A 6 -1.86 5.97 -16.48
N SER A 7 -1.17 6.29 -17.58
CA SER A 7 -0.17 5.40 -18.19
C SER A 7 1.13 5.34 -17.38
N LYS A 8 1.65 6.50 -16.98
CA LYS A 8 2.86 6.66 -16.16
C LYS A 8 2.73 7.95 -15.31
N PRO A 9 2.72 7.86 -13.97
CA PRO A 9 2.67 9.03 -13.12
C PRO A 9 4.05 9.68 -13.02
N ASN A 10 4.10 11.00 -13.22
CA ASN A 10 5.16 11.85 -12.71
C ASN A 10 4.65 12.59 -11.46
N TRP A 11 5.48 13.43 -10.86
CA TRP A 11 5.13 14.16 -9.64
C TRP A 11 3.87 15.03 -9.83
N GLU A 12 3.78 15.78 -10.93
CA GLU A 12 2.66 16.67 -11.22
C GLU A 12 1.33 15.89 -11.34
N VAL A 13 1.35 14.75 -12.03
CA VAL A 13 0.17 13.87 -12.14
C VAL A 13 -0.27 13.36 -10.78
N LEU A 14 0.66 12.99 -9.89
CA LEU A 14 0.30 12.56 -8.53
C LEU A 14 -0.31 13.72 -7.72
N MET A 15 0.24 14.92 -7.84
CA MET A 15 -0.29 16.12 -7.20
C MET A 15 -1.71 16.45 -7.67
N GLU A 16 -1.98 16.36 -8.97
CA GLU A 16 -3.30 16.61 -9.56
C GLU A 16 -4.33 15.55 -9.16
N LEU A 17 -3.95 14.27 -9.18
CA LEU A 17 -4.84 13.17 -8.80
C LEU A 17 -5.26 13.27 -7.33
N GLY A 18 -4.32 13.63 -6.45
CA GLY A 18 -4.54 13.60 -5.01
C GLY A 18 -4.56 12.19 -4.41
N PHE A 19 -4.47 12.11 -3.09
CA PHE A 19 -4.22 10.88 -2.37
C PHE A 19 -5.50 10.30 -1.74
N ILE A 20 -5.74 9.02 -2.03
CA ILE A 20 -6.68 8.18 -1.28
C ILE A 20 -5.91 7.53 -0.15
N ASP A 21 -6.18 8.04 1.05
CA ASP A 21 -5.47 7.67 2.25
C ASP A 21 -6.08 6.40 2.90
N HIS A 22 -5.32 5.77 3.79
CA HIS A 22 -5.73 4.60 4.56
C HIS A 22 -4.83 4.49 5.82
N PRO A 23 -5.09 3.58 6.78
CA PRO A 23 -4.35 3.54 8.05
C PRO A 23 -2.82 3.56 7.91
N ASP A 24 -2.29 2.83 6.93
CA ASP A 24 -0.85 2.74 6.66
C ASP A 24 -0.39 3.65 5.48
N GLY A 25 -1.28 4.48 4.94
CA GLY A 25 -1.06 5.18 3.67
C GLY A 25 0.10 6.16 3.73
N ALA A 26 0.21 6.92 4.82
CA ALA A 26 1.32 7.82 5.05
C ALA A 26 2.67 7.08 5.12
N HIS A 27 2.72 5.95 5.82
CA HIS A 27 3.94 5.14 5.96
C HIS A 27 4.39 4.57 4.62
N HIS A 28 3.47 3.94 3.87
CA HIS A 28 3.78 3.39 2.55
C HIS A 28 4.19 4.47 1.56
N ALA A 29 3.52 5.63 1.59
CA ALA A 29 3.88 6.78 0.76
C ALA A 29 5.29 7.29 1.07
N GLU A 30 5.64 7.42 2.35
CA GLU A 30 6.97 7.85 2.78
C GLU A 30 8.06 6.90 2.29
N MET A 31 7.87 5.60 2.46
CA MET A 31 8.82 4.59 1.98
C MET A 31 8.98 4.63 0.46
N LEU A 32 7.89 4.49 -0.29
CA LEU A 32 7.98 4.32 -1.75
C LEU A 32 8.24 5.65 -2.46
N LEU A 33 7.53 6.72 -2.13
CA LEU A 33 7.65 7.99 -2.83
C LEU A 33 8.92 8.72 -2.42
N GLY A 34 9.33 8.66 -1.14
CA GLY A 34 10.60 9.22 -0.69
C GLY A 34 11.82 8.60 -1.38
N ALA A 35 11.73 7.32 -1.76
CA ALA A 35 12.79 6.64 -2.53
C ALA A 35 12.77 6.97 -4.03
N ASN A 36 11.68 7.51 -4.59
CA ASN A 36 11.50 7.60 -6.05
C ASN A 36 11.20 9.01 -6.60
N TYR A 37 10.81 9.96 -5.76
CA TYR A 37 10.47 11.33 -6.14
C TYR A 37 11.23 12.33 -5.25
N PRO A 38 12.25 13.03 -5.79
CA PRO A 38 13.02 14.02 -5.04
C PRO A 38 12.17 15.16 -4.42
N GLU A 39 11.01 15.42 -4.99
CA GLU A 39 10.06 16.44 -4.55
C GLU A 39 9.27 16.02 -3.30
N PHE A 40 9.23 14.71 -3.01
CA PHE A 40 8.45 14.18 -1.90
C PHE A 40 9.06 14.57 -0.55
N GLN A 41 8.23 15.15 0.33
CA GLN A 41 8.59 15.45 1.72
C GLN A 41 7.71 14.68 2.70
N HIS A 42 6.40 14.66 2.47
CA HIS A 42 5.43 13.92 3.27
C HIS A 42 4.12 13.72 2.47
N SER A 43 3.31 12.73 2.85
CA SER A 43 2.02 12.45 2.17
C SER A 43 1.03 13.62 2.22
N ASN A 44 1.12 14.49 3.23
CA ASN A 44 0.26 15.68 3.34
C ASN A 44 0.52 16.75 2.26
N LEU A 45 1.49 16.55 1.36
CA LEU A 45 1.66 17.41 0.17
C LEU A 45 0.52 17.22 -0.84
N PHE A 46 -0.05 16.02 -0.88
CA PHE A 46 -1.15 15.70 -1.77
C PHE A 46 -2.48 16.17 -1.17
N GLU A 47 -3.39 16.64 -2.02
CA GLU A 47 -4.78 16.83 -1.60
C GLU A 47 -5.37 15.48 -1.18
N LYS A 48 -5.86 15.37 0.05
CA LYS A 48 -6.53 14.16 0.53
C LYS A 48 -7.92 14.06 -0.08
N LYS A 49 -8.07 13.21 -1.09
CA LYS A 49 -9.34 13.00 -1.83
C LYS A 49 -10.28 12.00 -1.16
N GLY A 50 -9.77 11.20 -0.22
CA GLY A 50 -10.57 10.23 0.51
C GLY A 50 -9.78 9.47 1.55
N PHE A 51 -10.48 8.64 2.33
CA PHE A 51 -9.89 7.73 3.29
C PHE A 51 -10.68 6.42 3.32
N SER A 52 -9.98 5.28 3.28
CA SER A 52 -10.56 3.96 3.49
C SER A 52 -9.84 3.24 4.64
N ASN A 53 -10.60 2.66 5.56
CA ASN A 53 -10.07 1.80 6.62
C ASN A 53 -10.15 0.30 6.27
N GLN A 54 -10.64 -0.04 5.08
CA GLN A 54 -10.77 -1.43 4.62
C GLN A 54 -9.84 -1.64 3.43
N ILE A 55 -8.75 -2.39 3.64
CA ILE A 55 -7.71 -2.59 2.62
C ILE A 55 -8.29 -3.16 1.31
N GLY A 56 -9.29 -4.03 1.39
CA GLY A 56 -9.98 -4.60 0.23
C GLY A 56 -10.81 -3.60 -0.57
N LEU A 57 -11.21 -2.48 0.03
CA LEU A 57 -11.98 -1.40 -0.62
C LEU A 57 -11.14 -0.15 -0.91
N THR A 58 -9.88 -0.08 -0.45
CA THR A 58 -9.01 1.08 -0.68
C THR A 58 -8.80 1.37 -2.17
N LEU A 59 -8.86 0.34 -3.03
CA LEU A 59 -8.72 0.49 -4.49
C LEU A 59 -10.02 0.90 -5.20
N GLU A 60 -11.17 0.86 -4.55
CA GLU A 60 -12.44 1.27 -5.14
C GLU A 60 -12.46 2.76 -5.56
N PRO A 61 -12.15 3.75 -4.69
CA PRO A 61 -12.08 5.14 -5.12
C PRO A 61 -10.99 5.40 -6.18
N VAL A 62 -9.89 4.64 -6.16
CA VAL A 62 -8.84 4.72 -7.19
C VAL A 62 -9.38 4.23 -8.53
N SER A 63 -10.15 3.13 -8.54
CA SER A 63 -10.78 2.61 -9.76
C SER A 63 -11.79 3.58 -10.38
N LEU A 64 -12.40 4.44 -9.55
CA LEU A 64 -13.34 5.48 -9.95
C LEU A 64 -12.66 6.78 -10.42
N GLY A 65 -11.32 6.83 -10.44
CA GLY A 65 -10.60 8.03 -10.87
C GLY A 65 -10.45 9.11 -9.81
N LEU A 66 -10.79 8.83 -8.54
CA LEU A 66 -10.87 9.84 -7.48
C LEU A 66 -9.51 10.18 -6.85
N GLY A 67 -8.45 9.44 -7.19
CA GLY A 67 -7.10 9.71 -6.73
C GLY A 67 -6.17 8.50 -6.91
N PHE A 68 -5.00 8.57 -6.31
CA PHE A 68 -4.02 7.49 -6.27
C PHE A 68 -3.78 7.02 -4.83
N THR A 69 -3.18 5.85 -4.65
CA THR A 69 -2.77 5.35 -3.32
C THR A 69 -1.49 4.52 -3.41
N VAL A 70 -0.85 4.25 -2.28
CA VAL A 70 0.32 3.36 -2.19
C VAL A 70 -0.03 2.16 -1.32
N LEU A 71 -0.04 0.97 -1.92
CA LEU A 71 -0.38 -0.28 -1.25
C LEU A 71 0.67 -1.35 -1.54
N PRO A 72 0.84 -2.33 -0.65
CA PRO A 72 1.64 -3.52 -0.92
C PRO A 72 1.11 -4.30 -2.13
N ALA A 73 2.00 -5.03 -2.82
CA ALA A 73 1.66 -5.75 -4.05
C ALA A 73 0.47 -6.73 -3.87
N HIS A 74 0.44 -7.46 -2.76
CA HIS A 74 -0.62 -8.43 -2.47
C HIS A 74 -2.03 -7.79 -2.36
N ALA A 75 -2.13 -6.50 -2.01
CA ALA A 75 -3.42 -5.83 -1.91
C ALA A 75 -4.08 -5.64 -3.28
N VAL A 76 -3.29 -5.51 -4.36
CA VAL A 76 -3.81 -5.46 -5.74
C VAL A 76 -4.30 -6.84 -6.18
N GLU A 77 -3.61 -7.90 -5.77
CA GLU A 77 -4.02 -9.26 -6.08
C GLU A 77 -5.37 -9.59 -5.43
N ALA A 78 -5.70 -8.99 -4.28
CA ALA A 78 -7.01 -9.18 -3.66
C ALA A 78 -8.15 -8.38 -4.32
N PHE A 79 -7.85 -7.37 -5.15
CA PHE A 79 -8.87 -6.52 -5.77
C PHE A 79 -9.52 -7.20 -6.96
N GLN A 80 -10.86 -7.15 -7.04
CA GLN A 80 -11.63 -7.85 -8.07
C GLN A 80 -11.50 -7.20 -9.46
N GLU A 81 -11.59 -5.87 -9.52
CA GLU A 81 -11.65 -5.11 -10.78
C GLU A 81 -10.26 -4.57 -11.20
N ARG A 82 -9.24 -5.45 -11.23
CA ARG A 82 -7.83 -5.04 -11.43
C ARG A 82 -7.59 -4.21 -12.70
N GLN A 83 -8.39 -4.40 -13.74
CA GLN A 83 -8.30 -3.66 -14.99
C GLN A 83 -8.67 -2.16 -14.87
N LEU A 84 -9.35 -1.77 -13.78
CA LEU A 84 -9.73 -0.37 -13.52
C LEU A 84 -8.63 0.43 -12.81
N VAL A 85 -7.58 -0.24 -12.34
CA VAL A 85 -6.43 0.39 -11.70
C VAL A 85 -5.14 0.01 -12.41
N ARG A 86 -4.11 0.83 -12.26
CA ARG A 86 -2.76 0.54 -12.78
C ARG A 86 -1.74 0.49 -11.64
N THR A 87 -0.96 -0.59 -11.66
CA THR A 87 0.25 -0.73 -10.85
C THR A 87 1.44 -0.18 -11.62
N HIS A 88 2.30 0.57 -10.94
CA HIS A 88 3.48 1.18 -11.53
C HIS A 88 4.72 0.61 -10.86
N GLN A 89 5.65 0.10 -11.66
CA GLN A 89 6.98 -0.25 -11.20
C GLN A 89 7.84 1.02 -11.21
N LEU A 90 8.44 1.34 -10.07
CA LEU A 90 9.33 2.49 -9.92
C LEU A 90 10.79 2.02 -9.83
N PRO A 91 11.78 2.88 -10.15
CA PRO A 91 13.19 2.50 -10.20
C PRO A 91 13.74 1.92 -8.88
N ASN A 92 13.30 2.46 -7.75
CA ASN A 92 13.74 2.05 -6.42
C ASN A 92 12.61 1.28 -5.71
N PRO A 93 12.53 -0.05 -5.85
CA PRO A 93 11.54 -0.83 -5.13
C PRO A 93 11.81 -0.78 -3.62
N VAL A 94 10.74 -0.84 -2.83
CA VAL A 94 10.81 -0.92 -1.37
C VAL A 94 10.11 -2.18 -0.90
N SER A 95 10.48 -2.68 0.27
CA SER A 95 9.88 -3.89 0.86
C SER A 95 9.79 -3.73 2.37
N GLU A 96 8.74 -4.30 2.93
CA GLU A 96 8.54 -4.36 4.37
C GLU A 96 8.88 -5.75 4.88
N THR A 97 9.53 -5.79 6.04
CA THR A 97 9.80 -7.06 6.72
C THR A 97 8.57 -7.46 7.53
N LEU A 98 8.08 -8.68 7.30
CA LEU A 98 7.03 -9.26 8.13
C LEU A 98 7.64 -9.83 9.40
N TYR A 99 7.08 -9.46 10.55
CA TYR A 99 7.55 -9.88 11.87
C TYR A 99 6.56 -10.79 12.58
N LEU A 100 7.08 -11.84 13.23
CA LEU A 100 6.33 -12.61 14.21
C LEU A 100 6.56 -12.01 15.60
N ALA A 101 5.59 -11.25 16.10
CA ALA A 101 5.65 -10.67 17.44
C ALA A 101 5.11 -11.66 18.50
N VAL A 102 5.87 -11.84 19.58
CA VAL A 102 5.49 -12.72 20.71
C VAL A 102 5.67 -11.97 22.03
N ARG A 103 4.79 -12.23 23.00
CA ARG A 103 4.89 -11.62 24.32
C ARG A 103 6.01 -12.29 25.11
N ARG A 104 7.04 -11.53 25.48
CA ARG A 104 8.22 -12.03 26.20
C ARG A 104 7.89 -12.72 27.53
N GLU A 105 6.88 -12.22 28.23
CA GLU A 105 6.51 -12.66 29.58
C GLU A 105 5.55 -13.85 29.59
N ILE A 106 4.96 -14.19 28.43
CA ILE A 106 3.96 -15.25 28.35
C ILE A 106 4.60 -16.46 27.66
N PRO A 107 4.71 -17.62 28.35
CA PRO A 107 5.17 -18.85 27.72
C PRO A 107 4.32 -19.19 26.50
N MET A 108 4.98 -19.54 25.39
CA MET A 108 4.28 -19.89 24.16
C MET A 108 3.60 -21.25 24.33
N HIS A 109 2.28 -21.28 24.15
CA HIS A 109 1.53 -22.54 24.18
C HIS A 109 1.94 -23.41 22.98
N ASN A 110 2.10 -24.72 23.18
CA ASN A 110 2.53 -25.64 22.12
C ASN A 110 1.68 -25.56 20.83
N ARG A 111 0.38 -25.29 20.94
CA ARG A 111 -0.51 -25.08 19.77
C ARG A 111 -0.08 -23.95 18.85
N MET A 112 0.61 -22.94 19.39
CA MET A 112 1.11 -21.81 18.61
C MET A 112 2.24 -22.24 17.67
N ASN A 113 3.04 -23.25 18.04
CA ASN A 113 4.08 -23.78 17.17
C ASN A 113 3.49 -24.31 15.86
N THR A 114 2.31 -24.95 15.91
CA THR A 114 1.60 -25.42 14.71
C THR A 114 1.23 -24.25 13.80
N VAL A 115 0.62 -23.19 14.35
CA VAL A 115 0.22 -22.00 13.59
C VAL A 115 1.42 -21.28 13.00
N ILE A 116 2.49 -21.09 13.78
CA ILE A 116 3.73 -20.44 13.34
C ILE A 116 4.40 -21.25 12.22
N THR A 117 4.47 -22.56 12.39
CA THR A 117 5.05 -23.46 11.37
C THR A 117 4.27 -23.40 10.07
N GLU A 118 2.93 -23.37 10.15
CA GLU A 118 2.09 -23.25 8.96
C GLU A 118 2.25 -21.88 8.29
N ALA A 119 2.18 -20.78 9.05
CA ALA A 119 2.35 -19.43 8.49
C ALA A 119 3.69 -19.26 7.77
N ARG A 120 4.78 -19.81 8.31
CA ARG A 120 6.12 -19.76 7.70
C ARG A 120 6.24 -20.48 6.34
N LYS A 121 5.29 -21.35 5.97
CA LYS A 121 5.30 -22.00 4.64
C LYS A 121 4.82 -21.07 3.51
N TRP A 122 4.09 -20.02 3.86
CA TRP A 122 3.42 -19.10 2.93
C TRP A 122 4.05 -17.71 2.89
N LEU A 123 5.16 -17.52 3.62
CA LEU A 123 5.99 -16.30 3.67
C LEU A 123 7.26 -16.53 2.85
#